data_AF-A0A383W9H0-F1
#
_entry.id   AF-A0A383W9H0-F1
#
_cell.length_a   1.000
_cell.length_b   1.000
_cell.length_c   1.000
_cell.angle_alpha   90.00
_cell.angle_beta   90.00
_cell.angle_gamma   90.00
#
_symmetry.space_group_name_H-M   'P 1'
#
loop_
_entity.id
_entity.type
_entity.pdbx_description
1 polymer ?
#
loop_
_entity_poly.entity_id
_entity_poly.type
_entity_poly.pdbx_seq_one_letter_code
_entity_poly.pdbx_strand_id
1 'polypeptide(L)'
;MPTTDLLKTFGLSRNPFTDRTAEKTNHDSTSLYIHSDLRGFKPNDTTYVFFGKRGSGKTTIRLQMDDAYKAYNQAAIESSRSKGHFMVDMSKPGHLTACLTQFQSCIGSTLDNWDAAFQDAWTSSDMVDCVLSFAATRLMDQIKANTEEARRMLEVLKQDPRAAQQFLLLAHMYARTDTYSLSWLRAALVKSKYTPLQVAAGVGVASTILAGGVAAARDPDVADALAAPAEHVWEQLEGALPPLRSHPKLVLGAVGLAALGSAYMWRRYLVATSLARAAEMQAQVRVVKQQPPAVLAGLLDSLFSPQDKVDTIRLLVIGISAHQKLELLERLLTQLGYESVTVFGDCFDEVTLLDPVRFPGAIKVFAREICRNDLLNFGRLHFFFPDSRLALDLSTDKTLKEARFDRHFVRDLVWSRHQLEELAERRFRAAQDELRAEAEATLGKDFVEDASYQEATKTSFADLFKKVRGEDFSSYLSKLSTPRELLIMMTEMFARIEAHPEGGLTAQDMEIAVTKALEQAV
;
A
#
# COMPACT_ATOMS: atom_id res chain seq x y z
N MET A 1 -7.04 -34.55 45.00
CA MET A 1 -5.73 -33.89 45.19
C MET A 1 -5.88 -32.47 44.71
N PRO A 2 -5.49 -31.45 45.49
CA PRO A 2 -5.67 -30.07 45.07
C PRO A 2 -4.69 -29.83 43.91
N THR A 3 -5.21 -29.66 42.71
CA THR A 3 -4.50 -28.97 41.64
C THR A 3 -4.36 -27.52 42.11
N THR A 4 -3.31 -27.25 42.88
CA THR A 4 -2.89 -25.88 43.19
C THR A 4 -2.59 -25.25 41.85
N ASP A 5 -3.54 -24.45 41.39
CA ASP A 5 -3.44 -23.64 40.19
C ASP A 5 -2.31 -22.64 40.42
N LEU A 6 -1.10 -23.04 40.07
CA LEU A 6 0.12 -22.35 40.40
C LEU A 6 0.12 -20.94 39.82
N LEU A 7 -0.57 -20.76 38.69
CA LEU A 7 -0.88 -19.47 38.09
C LEU A 7 -1.69 -18.56 39.04
N LYS A 8 -2.70 -19.08 39.75
CA LYS A 8 -3.45 -18.32 40.77
C LYS A 8 -2.59 -17.89 41.95
N THR A 9 -1.55 -18.67 42.29
CA THR A 9 -0.58 -18.29 43.33
C THR A 9 0.21 -17.03 42.93
N PHE A 10 0.32 -16.77 41.63
CA PHE A 10 0.98 -15.60 41.06
C PHE A 10 0.00 -14.51 40.61
N GLY A 11 -1.30 -14.65 40.93
CA GLY A 11 -2.32 -13.71 40.49
C GLY A 11 -2.53 -13.71 38.98
N LEU A 12 -2.40 -14.87 38.32
CA LEU A 12 -2.60 -15.03 36.87
C LEU A 12 -3.80 -15.93 36.56
N SER A 13 -4.63 -15.52 35.60
CA SER A 13 -5.71 -16.36 35.03
C SER A 13 -5.18 -17.38 34.01
N ARG A 14 -4.12 -17.01 33.29
CA ARG A 14 -3.47 -17.80 32.24
C ARG A 14 -1.98 -17.45 32.17
N ASN A 15 -1.19 -18.31 31.53
CA ASN A 15 0.21 -18.04 31.28
C ASN A 15 0.35 -16.84 30.30
N PRO A 16 1.00 -15.72 30.70
CA PRO A 16 1.08 -14.50 29.88
C PRO A 16 2.13 -14.60 28.76
N PHE A 17 2.86 -15.71 28.66
CA PHE A 17 3.92 -15.91 27.66
C PHE A 17 3.49 -16.79 26.48
N THR A 18 2.28 -17.37 26.52
CA THR A 18 1.75 -18.25 25.47
C THR A 18 1.46 -17.51 24.16
N ASP A 19 0.98 -16.27 24.25
CA ASP A 19 0.69 -15.43 23.09
C ASP A 19 2.00 -14.85 22.52
N ARG A 20 2.51 -15.51 21.47
CA ARG A 20 3.82 -15.20 20.85
C ARG A 20 3.76 -14.13 19.76
N THR A 21 2.59 -13.88 19.20
CA THR A 21 2.38 -12.94 18.08
C THR A 21 1.73 -11.66 18.59
N ALA A 22 2.33 -10.51 18.28
CA ALA A 22 1.87 -9.19 18.73
C ALA A 22 0.40 -8.89 18.39
N GLU A 23 -0.11 -9.42 17.28
CA GLU A 23 -1.49 -9.20 16.85
C GLU A 23 -2.54 -9.98 17.65
N LYS A 24 -2.13 -11.05 18.34
CA LYS A 24 -3.03 -11.92 19.12
C LYS A 24 -2.98 -11.65 20.61
N THR A 25 -2.07 -10.79 21.06
CA THR A 25 -1.92 -10.48 22.48
C THR A 25 -3.00 -9.50 22.90
N ASN A 26 -3.72 -9.80 23.98
CA ASN A 26 -4.71 -8.88 24.56
C ASN A 26 -4.06 -7.71 25.33
N HIS A 27 -2.75 -7.77 25.55
CA HIS A 27 -2.01 -6.72 26.24
C HIS A 27 -1.79 -5.51 25.31
N ASP A 28 -1.93 -4.31 25.87
CA ASP A 28 -1.73 -3.04 25.17
C ASP A 28 -0.33 -2.99 24.51
N SER A 29 -0.32 -2.81 23.18
CA SER A 29 0.89 -2.76 22.36
C SER A 29 1.89 -1.73 22.91
N THR A 30 1.40 -0.59 23.42
CA THR A 30 2.21 0.53 23.93
C THR A 30 2.89 0.22 25.27
N SER A 31 2.34 -0.69 26.06
CA SER A 31 2.87 -1.09 27.37
C SER A 31 4.04 -2.09 27.26
N LEU A 32 4.02 -2.94 26.23
CA LEU A 32 4.89 -4.11 26.15
C LEU A 32 6.30 -3.77 25.66
N TYR A 33 6.43 -2.94 24.62
CA TYR A 33 7.71 -2.72 23.94
C TYR A 33 8.14 -1.26 24.05
N ILE A 34 8.75 -0.88 25.17
CA ILE A 34 9.41 0.43 25.27
C ILE A 34 10.89 0.22 25.01
N HIS A 35 11.28 0.20 23.74
CA HIS A 35 12.61 0.71 23.43
C HIS A 35 12.60 2.22 23.77
N SER A 36 13.64 2.71 24.46
CA SER A 36 13.76 4.10 24.93
C SER A 36 13.45 5.14 23.85
N ASP A 37 13.71 4.79 22.59
CA ASP A 37 13.73 5.72 21.46
C ASP A 37 12.34 5.97 20.85
N LEU A 38 11.35 5.13 21.14
CA LEU A 38 9.97 5.28 20.64
C LEU A 38 8.95 5.57 21.75
N ARG A 39 9.42 5.74 22.99
CA ARG A 39 8.56 6.13 24.09
C ARG A 39 7.97 7.51 23.83
N GLY A 40 6.65 7.58 23.74
CA GLY A 40 5.96 8.84 23.39
C GLY A 40 6.19 9.24 21.93
N PHE A 41 6.39 8.25 21.04
CA PHE A 41 6.41 8.47 19.61
C PHE A 41 5.23 9.34 19.18
N LYS A 42 5.54 10.40 18.42
CA LYS A 42 4.56 11.25 17.78
C LYS A 42 4.81 11.21 16.29
N PRO A 43 3.77 11.05 15.46
CA PRO A 43 3.87 11.19 14.02
C PRO A 43 4.69 12.41 13.64
N ASN A 44 5.75 12.18 12.86
CA ASN A 44 6.66 13.20 12.37
C ASN A 44 7.15 12.82 10.97
N ASP A 45 7.94 13.70 10.35
CA ASP A 45 8.37 13.56 8.96
C ASP A 45 9.53 12.55 8.79
N THR A 46 9.99 11.95 9.88
CA THR A 46 11.12 11.02 9.84
C THR A 46 10.70 9.68 9.26
N THR A 47 11.55 9.15 8.38
CA THR A 47 11.47 7.77 7.88
C THR A 47 12.17 6.84 8.86
N TYR A 48 11.51 5.76 9.27
CA TYR A 48 12.03 4.77 10.20
C TYR A 48 12.20 3.42 9.49
N VAL A 49 13.40 2.85 9.60
CA VAL A 49 13.72 1.53 9.06
C VAL A 49 14.29 0.66 10.17
N PHE A 50 13.63 -0.44 10.47
CA PHE A 50 14.04 -1.39 11.49
C PHE A 50 14.48 -2.70 10.86
N PHE A 51 15.68 -3.14 11.22
CA PHE A 51 16.19 -4.47 10.89
C PHE A 51 16.13 -5.33 12.16
N GLY A 52 15.72 -6.58 12.05
CA GLY A 52 15.79 -7.46 13.22
C GLY A 52 15.37 -8.89 12.94
N LYS A 53 15.83 -9.81 13.79
CA LYS A 53 15.52 -11.24 13.66
C LYS A 53 14.03 -11.51 13.72
N ARG A 54 13.62 -12.68 13.24
CA ARG A 54 12.26 -13.16 13.45
C ARG A 54 11.96 -13.15 14.96
N GLY A 55 10.83 -12.56 15.35
CA GLY A 55 10.48 -12.45 16.77
C GLY A 55 11.20 -11.35 17.56
N SER A 56 11.93 -10.43 16.90
CA SER A 56 12.61 -9.29 17.54
C SER A 56 11.68 -8.15 17.99
N GLY A 57 10.35 -8.28 17.85
CA GLY A 57 9.38 -7.24 18.22
C GLY A 57 9.04 -6.20 17.14
N LYS A 58 9.48 -6.40 15.88
CA LYS A 58 9.18 -5.50 14.74
C LYS A 58 7.69 -5.17 14.62
N THR A 59 6.86 -6.20 14.56
CA THR A 59 5.41 -6.04 14.43
C THR A 59 4.79 -5.32 15.62
N THR A 60 5.32 -5.51 16.84
CA THR A 60 4.83 -4.76 17.99
C THR A 60 5.13 -3.27 17.87
N ILE A 61 6.35 -2.92 17.45
CA ILE A 61 6.73 -1.52 17.20
C ILE A 61 5.86 -0.91 16.10
N ARG A 62 5.63 -1.66 15.00
CA ARG A 62 4.72 -1.23 13.93
C ARG A 62 3.33 -0.90 14.47
N LEU A 63 2.75 -1.79 15.28
CA LEU A 63 1.42 -1.59 15.87
C LEU A 63 1.38 -0.36 16.78
N GLN A 64 2.42 -0.13 17.61
CA GLN A 64 2.52 1.09 18.41
C GLN A 64 2.54 2.36 17.56
N MET A 65 3.31 2.36 16.46
CA MET A 65 3.35 3.49 15.54
C MET A 65 2.00 3.68 14.84
N ASP A 66 1.39 2.60 14.35
CA ASP A 66 0.06 2.60 13.73
C ASP A 66 -1.00 3.20 14.67
N ASP A 67 -1.02 2.79 15.94
CA ASP A 67 -1.93 3.32 16.94
C ASP A 67 -1.67 4.80 17.26
N ALA A 68 -0.41 5.25 17.28
CA ALA A 68 -0.06 6.66 17.44
C ALA A 68 -0.54 7.52 16.26
N TYR A 69 -0.44 7.02 15.03
CA TYR A 69 -0.99 7.70 13.84
C TYR A 69 -2.53 7.74 13.88
N LYS A 70 -3.20 6.67 14.29
CA LYS A 70 -4.67 6.67 14.46
C LYS A 70 -5.10 7.70 15.51
N ALA A 71 -4.43 7.74 16.66
CA ALA A 71 -4.71 8.71 17.71
C ALA A 71 -4.50 10.16 17.24
N TYR A 72 -3.42 10.41 16.50
CA TYR A 72 -3.18 11.73 15.88
C TYR A 72 -4.27 12.11 14.88
N ASN A 73 -4.65 11.18 14.00
CA ASN A 73 -5.69 11.41 13.00
C ASN A 73 -7.04 11.71 13.66
N GLN A 74 -7.39 10.97 14.71
CA GLN A 74 -8.61 11.19 15.48
C GLN A 74 -8.64 12.60 16.10
N ALA A 75 -7.54 13.02 16.75
CA ALA A 75 -7.42 14.37 17.30
C ALA A 75 -7.47 15.47 16.22
N ALA A 76 -6.92 15.22 15.04
CA ALA A 76 -6.98 16.15 13.90
C ALA A 76 -8.40 16.34 13.37
N ILE A 77 -9.19 15.25 13.32
CA ILE A 77 -10.59 15.25 12.92
C ILE A 77 -11.45 15.98 13.97
N GLU A 78 -11.24 15.70 15.26
CA GLU A 78 -11.97 16.34 16.37
C GLU A 78 -11.74 17.86 16.41
N SER A 79 -10.51 18.29 16.12
CA SER A 79 -10.16 19.71 16.01
C SER A 79 -10.62 20.36 14.70
N SER A 80 -11.25 19.61 13.79
CA SER A 80 -11.67 20.06 12.45
C SER A 80 -10.55 20.69 11.63
N ARG A 81 -9.29 20.36 11.93
CA ARG A 81 -8.11 20.92 11.26
C ARG A 81 -7.85 20.23 9.93
N SER A 82 -7.90 18.90 9.95
CA SER A 82 -7.58 18.03 8.81
C SER A 82 -8.12 16.62 9.04
N LYS A 83 -7.91 15.72 8.08
CA LYS A 83 -8.16 14.28 8.22
C LYS A 83 -6.97 13.51 8.80
N GLY A 84 -5.92 14.21 9.25
CA GLY A 84 -4.64 13.62 9.64
C GLY A 84 -3.88 13.05 8.45
N HIS A 85 -3.04 12.04 8.68
CA HIS A 85 -2.24 11.38 7.65
C HIS A 85 -2.98 10.20 7.02
N PHE A 86 -2.90 10.08 5.70
CA PHE A 86 -3.43 8.94 4.97
C PHE A 86 -2.49 7.73 5.12
N MET A 87 -2.98 6.68 5.77
CA MET A 87 -2.16 5.52 6.12
C MET A 87 -2.24 4.42 5.05
N VAL A 88 -1.11 4.07 4.47
CA VAL A 88 -0.93 2.94 3.54
C VAL A 88 -0.22 1.81 4.28
N ASP A 89 -0.86 0.65 4.38
CA ASP A 89 -0.27 -0.53 5.04
C ASP A 89 0.03 -1.63 4.02
N MET A 90 1.31 -1.78 3.69
CA MET A 90 1.81 -2.81 2.77
C MET A 90 1.92 -4.19 3.41
N SER A 91 1.80 -4.28 4.75
CA SER A 91 1.83 -5.57 5.46
C SER A 91 0.51 -6.35 5.33
N LYS A 92 -0.54 -5.72 4.77
CA LYS A 92 -1.82 -6.39 4.57
C LYS A 92 -1.64 -7.66 3.71
N PRO A 93 -2.04 -8.85 4.22
CA PRO A 93 -1.78 -10.11 3.56
C PRO A 93 -2.25 -10.15 2.10
N GLY A 94 -1.39 -10.71 1.23
CA GLY A 94 -1.72 -11.03 -0.16
C GLY A 94 -1.62 -9.89 -1.17
N HIS A 95 -1.63 -8.62 -0.75
CA HIS A 95 -1.57 -7.52 -1.73
C HIS A 95 -0.16 -7.34 -2.29
N LEU A 96 0.88 -7.27 -1.46
CA LEU A 96 2.27 -7.23 -1.96
C LEU A 96 2.62 -8.50 -2.76
N THR A 97 2.20 -9.69 -2.29
CA THR A 97 2.34 -10.94 -3.05
C THR A 97 1.77 -10.82 -4.45
N ALA A 98 0.56 -10.29 -4.58
CA ALA A 98 -0.05 -10.15 -5.89
C ALA A 98 0.61 -9.08 -6.78
N CYS A 99 1.17 -8.02 -6.18
CA CYS A 99 1.98 -7.05 -6.92
C CYS A 99 3.22 -7.71 -7.52
N LEU A 100 3.92 -8.53 -6.72
CA LEU A 100 5.10 -9.25 -7.15
C LEU A 100 4.78 -10.37 -8.14
N THR A 101 3.65 -11.07 -8.00
CA THR A 101 3.20 -12.06 -8.99
C THR A 101 2.92 -11.40 -10.34
N GLN A 102 2.30 -10.23 -10.34
CA GLN A 102 2.09 -9.48 -11.57
C GLN A 102 3.42 -9.01 -12.17
N PHE A 103 4.34 -8.52 -11.34
CA PHE A 103 5.68 -8.14 -11.78
C PHE A 103 6.44 -9.31 -12.40
N GLN A 104 6.42 -10.48 -11.75
CA GLN A 104 7.01 -11.72 -12.23
C GLN A 104 6.53 -12.08 -13.63
N SER A 105 5.22 -11.99 -13.85
CA SER A 105 4.58 -12.21 -15.15
C SER A 105 4.98 -11.15 -16.19
N CYS A 106 5.00 -9.87 -15.81
CA CYS A 106 5.38 -8.77 -16.69
C CYS A 106 6.83 -8.86 -17.20
N ILE A 107 7.77 -9.31 -16.37
CA ILE A 107 9.16 -9.50 -16.78
C ILE A 107 9.42 -10.86 -17.44
N GLY A 108 8.39 -11.71 -17.59
CA GLY A 108 8.51 -13.04 -18.19
C GLY A 108 9.36 -14.02 -17.37
N SER A 109 9.45 -13.80 -16.06
CA SER A 109 10.21 -14.66 -15.15
C SER A 109 9.38 -15.83 -14.63
N THR A 110 10.06 -16.88 -14.20
CA THR A 110 9.51 -18.09 -13.59
C THR A 110 10.00 -18.18 -12.15
N LEU A 111 9.52 -19.15 -11.37
CA LEU A 111 10.01 -19.36 -10.01
C LEU A 111 11.49 -19.78 -9.97
N ASP A 112 12.01 -20.39 -11.04
CA ASP A 112 13.37 -20.94 -11.08
C ASP A 112 14.42 -19.86 -11.32
N ASN A 113 14.08 -18.81 -12.08
CA ASN A 113 14.97 -17.69 -12.37
C ASN A 113 14.59 -16.39 -11.65
N TRP A 114 13.58 -16.43 -10.78
CA TRP A 114 13.03 -15.26 -10.10
C TRP A 114 14.08 -14.46 -9.35
N ASP A 115 14.95 -15.13 -8.58
CA ASP A 115 15.92 -14.44 -7.71
C ASP A 115 16.87 -13.56 -8.52
N ALA A 116 17.38 -14.05 -9.66
CA ALA A 116 18.24 -13.30 -10.55
C ALA A 116 17.48 -12.22 -11.33
N ALA A 117 16.33 -12.59 -11.92
CA ALA A 117 15.53 -11.67 -12.72
C ALA A 117 15.03 -10.46 -11.91
N PHE A 118 14.67 -10.69 -10.64
CA PHE A 118 14.25 -9.63 -9.73
C PHE A 118 15.41 -8.69 -9.39
N GLN A 119 16.61 -9.23 -9.13
CA GLN A 119 17.80 -8.42 -8.82
C GLN A 119 18.15 -7.43 -9.93
N ASP A 120 17.97 -7.85 -11.19
CA ASP A 120 18.30 -7.05 -12.36
C ASP A 120 17.20 -6.03 -12.72
N ALA A 121 15.93 -6.38 -12.51
CA ALA A 121 14.80 -5.63 -13.06
C ALA A 121 14.05 -4.73 -12.06
N TRP A 122 14.10 -5.04 -10.75
CA TRP A 122 13.33 -4.33 -9.72
C TRP A 122 13.93 -2.96 -9.39
N THR A 123 13.07 -1.95 -9.25
CA THR A 123 13.49 -0.56 -8.96
C THR A 123 12.64 0.07 -7.87
N SER A 124 13.15 1.16 -7.26
CA SER A 124 12.39 2.02 -6.34
C SER A 124 11.05 2.49 -6.94
N SER A 125 10.99 2.68 -8.25
CA SER A 125 9.77 3.10 -8.96
C SER A 125 8.67 2.03 -8.92
N ASP A 126 9.02 0.74 -9.02
CA ASP A 126 8.06 -0.37 -8.92
C ASP A 126 7.57 -0.56 -7.48
N MET A 127 8.44 -0.32 -6.50
CA MET A 127 8.06 -0.33 -5.08
C MET A 127 6.99 0.74 -4.81
N VAL A 128 7.19 1.96 -5.31
CA VAL A 128 6.17 3.01 -5.19
C VAL A 128 4.91 2.67 -5.98
N ASP A 129 4.99 1.95 -7.10
CA ASP A 129 3.80 1.47 -7.79
C ASP A 129 2.98 0.50 -6.95
N CYS A 130 3.62 -0.29 -6.09
CA CYS A 130 2.90 -1.05 -5.07
C CYS A 130 2.18 -0.09 -4.11
N VAL A 131 2.86 0.90 -3.54
CA VAL A 131 2.26 1.91 -2.64
C VAL A 131 1.06 2.61 -3.30
N LEU A 132 1.20 3.04 -4.56
CA LEU A 132 0.13 3.65 -5.35
C LEU A 132 -1.04 2.68 -5.53
N SER A 133 -0.79 1.38 -5.73
CA SER A 133 -1.85 0.36 -5.80
C SER A 133 -2.64 0.27 -4.50
N PHE A 134 -1.98 0.28 -3.33
CA PHE A 134 -2.65 0.33 -2.04
C PHE A 134 -3.44 1.63 -1.85
N ALA A 135 -2.81 2.77 -2.11
CA ALA A 135 -3.43 4.08 -1.93
C ALA A 135 -4.65 4.26 -2.83
N ALA A 136 -4.53 3.95 -4.12
CA ALA A 136 -5.61 4.04 -5.09
C ALA A 136 -6.78 3.13 -4.73
N THR A 137 -6.50 1.89 -4.29
CA THR A 137 -7.54 0.94 -3.87
C THR A 137 -8.28 1.45 -2.63
N ARG A 138 -7.57 1.91 -1.58
CA ARG A 138 -8.22 2.50 -0.39
C ARG A 138 -9.01 3.76 -0.70
N LEU A 139 -8.49 4.67 -1.51
CA LEU A 139 -9.18 5.90 -1.90
C LEU A 139 -10.46 5.59 -2.69
N MET A 140 -10.41 4.60 -3.57
CA MET A 140 -11.59 4.12 -4.29
C MET A 140 -12.66 3.55 -3.35
N ASP A 141 -12.26 2.73 -2.39
CA ASP A 141 -13.18 2.18 -1.39
C ASP A 141 -13.82 3.29 -0.54
N GLN A 142 -13.04 4.28 -0.12
CA GLN A 142 -13.52 5.45 0.63
C GLN A 142 -14.52 6.28 -0.16
N ILE A 143 -14.23 6.60 -1.43
CA ILE A 143 -15.12 7.41 -2.28
C ILE A 143 -16.41 6.64 -2.62
N LYS A 144 -16.36 5.31 -2.68
CA LYS A 144 -17.53 4.47 -2.95
C LYS A 144 -18.41 4.24 -1.72
N ALA A 145 -17.89 4.44 -0.50
CA ALA A 145 -18.57 4.11 0.76
C ALA A 145 -19.89 4.89 1.02
N ASN A 146 -20.29 5.83 0.16
CA ASN A 146 -21.50 6.65 0.25
C ASN A 146 -21.68 7.38 1.61
N THR A 147 -20.57 7.66 2.30
CA THR A 147 -20.53 8.47 3.50
C THR A 147 -20.58 9.97 3.14
N GLU A 148 -20.88 10.84 4.10
CA GLU A 148 -20.80 12.29 3.86
C GLU A 148 -19.38 12.71 3.44
N GLU A 149 -18.37 12.10 4.06
CA GLU A 149 -16.97 12.34 3.73
C GLU A 149 -16.66 11.97 2.27
N ALA A 150 -17.16 10.82 1.80
CA ALA A 150 -17.02 10.39 0.42
C ALA A 150 -17.62 11.40 -0.56
N ARG A 151 -18.81 11.95 -0.24
CA ARG A 151 -19.45 12.99 -1.05
C ARG A 151 -18.63 14.28 -1.07
N ARG A 152 -18.06 14.69 0.07
CA ARG A 152 -17.18 15.88 0.15
C ARG A 152 -15.91 15.68 -0.68
N MET A 153 -15.26 14.51 -0.59
CA MET A 153 -14.08 14.19 -1.41
C MET A 153 -14.41 14.22 -2.91
N LEU A 154 -15.54 13.64 -3.30
CA LEU A 154 -15.98 13.65 -4.69
C LEU A 154 -16.27 15.07 -5.19
N GLU A 155 -16.86 15.92 -4.35
CA GLU A 155 -17.12 17.32 -4.67
C GLU A 155 -15.83 18.11 -4.86
N VAL A 156 -14.84 17.94 -3.99
CA VAL A 156 -13.50 18.54 -4.15
C VAL A 156 -12.87 18.12 -5.48
N LEU A 157 -12.93 16.83 -5.83
CA LEU A 157 -12.41 16.34 -7.11
C LEU A 157 -13.15 16.95 -8.30
N LYS A 158 -14.47 17.13 -8.23
CA LYS A 158 -15.25 17.76 -9.31
C LYS A 158 -14.90 19.24 -9.51
N GLN A 159 -14.50 19.91 -8.44
CA GLN A 159 -14.12 21.33 -8.44
C GLN A 159 -12.72 21.56 -9.01
N ASP A 160 -11.77 20.64 -8.79
CA ASP A 160 -10.42 20.70 -9.37
C ASP A 160 -10.24 19.70 -10.53
N PRO A 161 -10.24 20.16 -11.80
CA PRO A 161 -10.04 19.30 -12.96
C PRO A 161 -8.71 18.54 -12.95
N ARG A 162 -7.64 19.11 -12.37
CA ARG A 162 -6.32 18.46 -12.33
C ARG A 162 -6.33 17.32 -11.33
N ALA A 163 -6.91 17.53 -10.15
CA ALA A 163 -7.11 16.49 -9.14
C ALA A 163 -7.99 15.35 -9.68
N ALA A 164 -9.08 15.67 -10.38
CA ALA A 164 -9.94 14.67 -11.03
C ALA A 164 -9.19 13.86 -12.10
N GLN A 165 -8.45 14.53 -13.00
CA GLN A 165 -7.63 13.85 -14.01
C GLN A 165 -6.62 12.91 -13.35
N GLN A 166 -5.97 13.38 -12.29
CA GLN A 166 -5.02 12.60 -11.52
C GLN A 166 -5.64 11.38 -10.85
N PHE A 167 -6.71 11.59 -10.11
CA PHE A 167 -7.36 10.48 -9.42
C PHE A 167 -7.94 9.47 -10.40
N LEU A 168 -8.52 9.91 -11.52
CA LEU A 168 -9.03 9.01 -12.56
C LEU A 168 -7.93 8.13 -13.14
N LEU A 169 -6.80 8.74 -13.51
CA LEU A 169 -5.69 7.99 -14.10
C LEU A 169 -5.05 7.06 -13.07
N LEU A 170 -4.84 7.54 -11.84
CA LEU A 170 -4.34 6.73 -10.72
C LEU A 170 -5.25 5.51 -10.45
N ALA A 171 -6.57 5.72 -10.38
CA ALA A 171 -7.53 4.64 -10.14
C ALA A 171 -7.52 3.59 -11.27
N HIS A 172 -7.53 4.01 -12.53
CA HIS A 172 -7.56 3.08 -13.66
C HIS A 172 -6.24 2.32 -13.85
N MET A 173 -5.12 2.87 -13.39
CA MET A 173 -3.79 2.27 -13.52
C MET A 173 -3.40 1.40 -12.31
N TYR A 174 -3.86 1.73 -11.11
CA TYR A 174 -3.35 1.14 -9.87
C TYR A 174 -4.40 0.50 -8.96
N ALA A 175 -5.67 0.94 -9.02
CA ALA A 175 -6.69 0.43 -8.10
C ALA A 175 -7.10 -1.01 -8.46
N ARG A 176 -7.09 -1.89 -7.46
CA ARG A 176 -7.50 -3.30 -7.60
C ARG A 176 -8.99 -3.43 -7.29
N THR A 177 -9.80 -2.86 -8.17
CA THR A 177 -11.26 -2.82 -8.04
C THR A 177 -11.95 -3.34 -9.31
N ASP A 178 -13.26 -3.51 -9.25
CA ASP A 178 -14.07 -3.97 -10.37
C ASP A 178 -14.22 -2.89 -11.46
N THR A 179 -14.40 -3.33 -12.71
CA THR A 179 -14.57 -2.43 -13.87
C THR A 179 -15.80 -1.52 -13.71
N TYR A 180 -16.84 -1.96 -13.00
CA TYR A 180 -18.02 -1.15 -12.76
C TYR A 180 -17.69 0.05 -11.86
N SER A 181 -16.94 -0.14 -10.77
CA SER A 181 -16.46 0.95 -9.89
C SER A 181 -15.64 2.00 -10.65
N LEU A 182 -14.76 1.56 -11.56
CA LEU A 182 -13.98 2.48 -12.40
C LEU A 182 -14.86 3.23 -13.41
N SER A 183 -15.83 2.55 -14.02
CA SER A 183 -16.78 3.18 -14.95
C SER A 183 -17.67 4.22 -14.26
N TRP A 184 -18.11 3.94 -13.03
CA TRP A 184 -18.85 4.86 -12.19
C TRP A 184 -18.03 6.10 -11.86
N LEU A 185 -16.77 5.92 -11.43
CA LEU A 185 -15.88 7.04 -11.13
C LEU A 185 -15.68 7.94 -12.36
N ARG A 186 -15.45 7.31 -13.52
CA ARG A 186 -15.32 8.01 -14.80
C ARG A 186 -16.57 8.84 -15.10
N ALA A 187 -17.76 8.28 -14.95
CA ALA A 187 -19.02 9.00 -15.16
C ALA A 187 -19.21 10.15 -14.15
N ALA A 188 -18.73 9.98 -12.91
CA ALA A 188 -18.85 10.98 -11.86
C ALA A 188 -17.91 12.19 -12.04
N LEU A 189 -16.71 11.97 -12.61
CA LEU A 189 -15.65 12.99 -12.68
C LEU A 189 -15.41 13.55 -14.09
N VAL A 190 -15.66 12.78 -15.16
CA VAL A 190 -15.49 13.28 -16.53
C VAL A 190 -16.69 14.13 -16.90
N LYS A 191 -16.47 15.44 -17.05
CA LYS A 191 -17.49 16.35 -17.61
C LYS A 191 -17.78 15.95 -19.05
N SER A 192 -19.06 15.83 -19.42
CA SER A 192 -19.44 15.59 -20.81
C SER A 192 -18.88 16.71 -21.69
N LYS A 193 -17.97 16.37 -22.63
CA LYS A 193 -17.36 17.32 -23.57
C LYS A 193 -18.39 17.96 -24.52
N TYR A 194 -19.56 17.34 -24.67
CA TYR A 194 -20.62 17.81 -25.54
C TYR A 194 -21.90 18.02 -24.73
N THR A 195 -22.53 19.17 -24.90
CA THR A 195 -23.91 19.37 -24.44
C THR A 195 -24.85 18.52 -25.30
N PRO A 196 -26.02 18.08 -24.78
CA PRO A 196 -27.01 17.35 -25.57
C PRO A 196 -27.36 18.05 -26.89
N LEU A 197 -27.33 19.39 -26.88
CA LEU A 197 -27.58 20.24 -28.04
C LEU A 197 -26.49 20.12 -29.12
N GLN A 198 -25.21 20.01 -28.75
CA GLN A 198 -24.11 19.83 -29.70
C GLN A 198 -24.09 18.42 -30.30
N VAL A 199 -24.47 17.40 -29.52
CA VAL A 199 -24.64 16.04 -30.04
C VAL A 199 -25.83 15.99 -31.00
N ALA A 200 -26.96 16.62 -30.66
CA ALA A 200 -28.12 16.73 -31.54
C ALA A 200 -27.81 17.51 -32.82
N ALA A 201 -27.05 18.61 -32.73
CA ALA A 201 -26.59 19.37 -33.90
C ALA A 201 -25.62 18.58 -34.77
N GLY A 202 -24.68 17.84 -34.18
CA GLY A 202 -23.74 17.00 -34.91
C GLY A 202 -24.41 15.81 -35.62
N VAL A 203 -25.37 15.16 -34.96
CA VAL A 203 -26.21 14.12 -35.58
C VAL A 203 -27.09 14.72 -36.67
N GLY A 204 -27.66 15.90 -36.43
CA GLY A 204 -28.45 16.66 -37.41
C GLY A 204 -27.65 17.00 -38.66
N VAL A 205 -26.42 17.51 -38.53
CA VAL A 205 -25.55 17.83 -39.68
C VAL A 205 -25.13 16.56 -40.42
N ALA A 206 -24.77 15.48 -39.71
CA ALA A 206 -24.43 14.20 -40.34
C ALA A 206 -25.63 13.57 -41.07
N SER A 207 -26.83 13.64 -40.50
CA SER A 207 -28.05 13.19 -41.16
C SER A 207 -28.44 14.10 -42.32
N THR A 208 -28.17 15.40 -42.26
CA THR A 208 -28.47 16.34 -43.36
C THR A 208 -27.48 16.19 -44.52
N ILE A 209 -26.23 15.83 -44.26
CA ILE A 209 -25.25 15.50 -45.33
C ILE A 209 -25.61 14.16 -46.00
N LEU A 210 -26.00 13.15 -45.22
CA LEU A 210 -26.44 11.86 -45.76
C LEU A 210 -27.80 11.95 -46.47
N ALA A 211 -28.76 12.68 -45.90
CA ALA A 211 -30.08 12.90 -46.49
C ALA A 211 -30.01 13.88 -47.67
N GLY A 212 -29.15 14.91 -47.62
CA GLY A 212 -28.89 15.84 -48.71
C GLY A 212 -28.24 15.17 -49.91
N GLY A 213 -27.31 14.23 -49.67
CA GLY A 213 -26.76 13.38 -50.74
C GLY A 213 -27.80 12.45 -51.39
N VAL A 214 -28.83 12.03 -50.64
CA VAL A 214 -29.93 11.17 -51.14
C VAL A 214 -31.09 11.98 -51.75
N ALA A 215 -31.35 13.20 -51.25
CA ALA A 215 -32.39 14.11 -51.71
C ALA A 215 -31.95 14.88 -52.97
N ALA A 216 -30.69 15.30 -53.06
CA ALA A 216 -30.12 15.84 -54.31
C ALA A 216 -30.08 14.80 -55.44
N ALA A 217 -30.18 13.51 -55.12
CA ALA A 217 -30.36 12.44 -56.09
C ALA A 217 -31.82 12.26 -56.55
N ARG A 218 -32.80 12.92 -55.91
CA ARG A 218 -34.24 12.75 -56.15
C ARG A 218 -34.99 14.04 -56.54
N ASP A 219 -34.49 15.23 -56.20
CA ASP A 219 -35.20 16.50 -56.44
C ASP A 219 -34.23 17.59 -56.99
N PRO A 220 -34.44 18.11 -58.22
CA PRO A 220 -33.50 19.03 -58.88
C PRO A 220 -33.41 20.42 -58.22
N ASP A 221 -34.50 20.93 -57.64
CA ASP A 221 -34.53 22.30 -57.07
C ASP A 221 -33.76 22.42 -55.74
N VAL A 222 -33.60 21.31 -55.01
CA VAL A 222 -32.82 21.25 -53.76
C VAL A 222 -31.32 21.12 -54.04
N ALA A 223 -30.95 20.57 -55.20
CA ALA A 223 -29.57 20.50 -55.65
C ALA A 223 -29.01 21.90 -55.97
N ASP A 224 -29.81 22.77 -56.60
CA ASP A 224 -29.41 24.14 -56.96
C ASP A 224 -29.18 25.05 -55.74
N ALA A 225 -29.96 24.87 -54.66
CA ALA A 225 -29.79 25.63 -53.43
C ALA A 225 -28.52 25.27 -52.64
N LEU A 226 -28.05 24.03 -52.76
CA LEU A 226 -26.77 23.56 -52.19
C LEU A 226 -25.58 23.80 -53.13
N ALA A 227 -25.83 24.06 -54.42
CA ALA A 227 -24.82 24.27 -55.45
C ALA A 227 -24.20 25.67 -55.43
N ALA A 228 -24.91 26.72 -55.00
CA ALA A 228 -24.43 28.11 -55.10
C ALA A 228 -23.05 28.40 -54.41
N PRO A 229 -22.71 27.83 -53.24
CA PRO A 229 -21.36 27.95 -52.67
C PRO A 229 -20.35 26.96 -53.30
N ALA A 230 -20.86 25.85 -53.86
CA ALA A 230 -20.06 24.81 -54.49
C ALA A 230 -19.63 25.20 -55.92
N GLU A 231 -20.44 25.95 -56.66
CA GLU A 231 -20.16 26.46 -58.00
C GLU A 231 -18.92 27.35 -58.03
N HIS A 232 -18.71 28.18 -57.01
CA HIS A 232 -17.54 29.05 -56.92
C HIS A 232 -16.23 28.28 -56.68
N VAL A 233 -16.31 27.13 -55.99
CA VAL A 233 -15.18 26.19 -55.81
C VAL A 233 -15.03 25.28 -57.03
N TRP A 234 -16.13 24.97 -57.71
CA TRP A 234 -16.21 24.14 -58.91
C TRP A 234 -15.60 24.82 -60.13
N GLU A 235 -15.84 26.13 -60.35
CA GLU A 235 -15.20 26.90 -61.43
C GLU A 235 -13.67 26.97 -61.29
N GLN A 236 -13.14 27.02 -60.05
CA GLN A 236 -11.70 26.98 -59.79
C GLN A 236 -11.07 25.59 -60.00
N LEU A 237 -11.84 24.52 -59.75
CA LEU A 237 -11.43 23.13 -59.99
C LEU A 237 -11.56 22.72 -61.47
N GLU A 238 -12.57 23.23 -62.18
CA GLU A 238 -12.81 23.00 -63.62
C GLU A 238 -11.67 23.51 -64.50
N GLY A 239 -10.98 24.58 -64.08
CA GLY A 239 -9.79 25.08 -64.78
C GLY A 239 -8.54 24.22 -64.58
N ALA A 240 -8.48 23.38 -63.53
CA ALA A 240 -7.28 22.65 -63.13
C ALA A 240 -7.25 21.18 -63.56
N LEU A 241 -8.40 20.55 -63.83
CA LEU A 241 -8.50 19.12 -64.11
C LEU A 241 -9.48 18.83 -65.29
N PRO A 242 -8.97 18.55 -66.51
CA PRO A 242 -9.76 18.26 -67.70
C PRO A 242 -10.84 17.13 -67.61
N PRO A 243 -10.71 16.06 -66.80
CA PRO A 243 -11.73 15.00 -66.75
C PRO A 243 -13.03 15.39 -66.02
N LEU A 244 -13.13 16.58 -65.42
CA LEU A 244 -14.33 17.07 -64.73
C LEU A 244 -15.52 17.37 -65.67
N ARG A 245 -15.25 17.71 -66.94
CA ARG A 245 -16.30 18.07 -67.92
C ARG A 245 -17.13 16.90 -68.45
N SER A 246 -16.59 15.68 -68.49
CA SER A 246 -17.25 14.56 -69.16
C SER A 246 -18.24 13.81 -68.28
N HIS A 247 -18.03 13.75 -66.96
CA HIS A 247 -18.90 12.99 -66.04
C HIS A 247 -18.98 13.60 -64.64
N PRO A 248 -19.70 14.73 -64.45
CA PRO A 248 -19.76 15.45 -63.17
C PRO A 248 -20.29 14.60 -62.01
N LYS A 249 -21.28 13.72 -62.27
CA LYS A 249 -21.84 12.80 -61.26
C LYS A 249 -20.85 11.72 -60.80
N LEU A 250 -19.98 11.23 -61.70
CA LEU A 250 -18.95 10.24 -61.35
C LEU A 250 -17.81 10.88 -60.56
N VAL A 251 -17.44 12.11 -60.89
CA VAL A 251 -16.38 12.84 -60.16
C VAL A 251 -16.85 13.21 -58.75
N LEU A 252 -18.08 13.68 -58.58
CA LEU A 252 -18.66 13.92 -57.24
C LEU A 252 -18.74 12.63 -56.42
N GLY A 253 -19.13 11.51 -57.02
CA GLY A 253 -19.10 10.19 -56.39
C GLY A 253 -17.69 9.75 -55.98
N ALA A 254 -16.69 9.97 -56.84
CA ALA A 254 -15.29 9.63 -56.55
C ALA A 254 -14.70 10.51 -55.44
N VAL A 255 -14.99 11.82 -55.42
CA VAL A 255 -14.57 12.74 -54.36
C VAL A 255 -15.26 12.40 -53.03
N GLY A 256 -16.56 12.08 -53.05
CA GLY A 256 -17.28 11.62 -51.86
C GLY A 256 -16.72 10.32 -51.29
N LEU A 257 -16.40 9.34 -52.15
CA LEU A 257 -15.74 8.09 -51.75
C LEU A 257 -14.33 8.33 -51.22
N ALA A 258 -13.56 9.24 -51.82
CA ALA A 258 -12.23 9.63 -51.34
C ALA A 258 -12.30 10.36 -49.99
N ALA A 259 -13.30 11.23 -49.78
CA ALA A 259 -13.54 11.92 -48.50
C ALA A 259 -13.96 10.93 -47.40
N LEU A 260 -14.87 9.99 -47.69
CA LEU A 260 -15.26 8.95 -46.74
C LEU A 260 -14.10 7.98 -46.46
N GLY A 261 -13.33 7.61 -47.48
CA GLY A 261 -12.15 6.75 -47.35
C GLY A 261 -11.06 7.40 -46.53
N SER A 262 -10.75 8.68 -46.78
CA SER A 262 -9.79 9.46 -46.00
C SER A 262 -10.27 9.68 -44.56
N ALA A 263 -11.53 10.00 -44.33
CA ALA A 263 -12.10 10.10 -42.99
C ALA A 263 -12.05 8.76 -42.23
N TYR A 264 -12.31 7.64 -42.91
CA TYR A 264 -12.20 6.31 -42.35
C TYR A 264 -10.75 5.95 -41.98
N MET A 265 -9.80 6.21 -42.88
CA MET A 265 -8.37 5.99 -42.64
C MET A 265 -7.85 6.89 -41.51
N TRP A 266 -8.28 8.15 -41.47
CA TRP A 266 -7.97 9.08 -40.39
C TRP A 266 -8.52 8.59 -39.04
N ARG A 267 -9.77 8.14 -38.99
CA ARG A 267 -10.36 7.56 -37.77
C ARG A 267 -9.61 6.30 -37.34
N ARG A 268 -9.23 5.42 -38.26
CA ARG A 268 -8.41 4.24 -37.94
C ARG A 268 -7.04 4.63 -37.39
N TYR A 269 -6.40 5.64 -37.98
CA TYR A 269 -5.13 6.17 -37.50
C TYR A 269 -5.26 6.76 -36.09
N LEU A 270 -6.31 7.54 -35.81
CA LEU A 270 -6.57 8.09 -34.48
C LEU A 270 -6.82 6.99 -33.43
N VAL A 271 -7.59 5.95 -33.76
CA VAL A 271 -7.81 4.82 -32.85
C VAL A 271 -6.53 4.02 -32.63
N ALA A 272 -5.75 3.78 -33.68
CA ALA A 272 -4.48 3.06 -33.56
C ALA A 272 -3.47 3.84 -32.68
N THR A 273 -3.39 5.16 -32.85
CA THR A 273 -2.51 6.03 -32.05
C THR A 273 -2.98 6.13 -30.60
N SER A 274 -4.29 6.22 -30.33
CA SER A 274 -4.79 6.23 -28.96
C SER A 274 -4.59 4.90 -28.23
N LEU A 275 -4.76 3.78 -28.93
CA LEU A 275 -4.44 2.45 -28.41
C LEU A 275 -2.94 2.28 -28.15
N ALA A 276 -2.09 2.74 -29.06
CA ALA A 276 -0.63 2.70 -28.88
C ALA A 276 -0.20 3.53 -27.66
N ARG A 277 -0.74 4.74 -27.51
CA ARG A 277 -0.49 5.61 -26.35
C ARG A 277 -0.94 4.97 -25.04
N ALA A 278 -2.09 4.30 -25.03
CA ALA A 278 -2.57 3.57 -23.87
C ALA A 278 -1.68 2.37 -23.53
N ALA A 279 -1.24 1.60 -24.53
CA ALA A 279 -0.33 0.48 -24.33
C ALA A 279 1.04 0.94 -23.80
N GLU A 280 1.56 2.06 -24.32
CA GLU A 280 2.80 2.68 -23.84
C GLU A 280 2.67 3.14 -22.38
N MET A 281 1.55 3.76 -22.01
CA MET A 281 1.27 4.13 -20.61
C MET A 281 1.20 2.89 -19.70
N GLN A 282 0.54 1.82 -20.14
CA GLN A 282 0.43 0.56 -19.39
C GLN A 282 1.76 -0.14 -19.20
N ALA A 283 2.64 -0.11 -20.20
CA ALA A 283 3.97 -0.71 -20.13
C ALA A 283 4.84 -0.10 -19.02
N GLN A 284 4.51 1.11 -18.55
CA GLN A 284 5.25 1.78 -17.46
C GLN A 284 4.88 1.26 -16.06
N VAL A 285 3.82 0.47 -15.92
CA VAL A 285 3.36 -0.08 -14.63
C VAL A 285 3.42 -1.59 -14.67
N ARG A 286 4.38 -2.15 -13.93
CA ARG A 286 4.70 -3.59 -13.97
C ARG A 286 4.04 -4.42 -12.86
N VAL A 287 3.52 -3.76 -11.81
CA VAL A 287 3.07 -4.45 -10.58
C VAL A 287 1.55 -4.58 -10.46
N VAL A 288 0.77 -3.98 -11.37
CA VAL A 288 -0.70 -4.04 -11.35
C VAL A 288 -1.23 -4.55 -12.69
N LYS A 289 -2.17 -5.49 -12.64
CA LYS A 289 -2.86 -5.97 -13.84
C LYS A 289 -3.73 -4.86 -14.39
N GLN A 290 -3.33 -4.34 -15.55
CA GLN A 290 -4.00 -3.21 -16.19
C GLN A 290 -5.34 -3.60 -16.81
N GLN A 291 -6.24 -2.61 -16.92
CA GLN A 291 -7.48 -2.72 -17.69
C GLN A 291 -7.17 -2.93 -19.19
N PRO A 292 -8.14 -3.40 -20.01
CA PRO A 292 -7.93 -3.52 -21.45
C PRO A 292 -7.48 -2.17 -22.07
N PRO A 293 -6.51 -2.15 -23.01
CA PRO A 293 -5.97 -0.91 -23.59
C PRO A 293 -7.04 0.02 -24.16
N ALA A 294 -8.13 -0.53 -24.71
CA ALA A 294 -9.24 0.25 -25.25
C ALA A 294 -9.96 1.12 -24.19
N VAL A 295 -10.09 0.61 -22.95
CA VAL A 295 -10.71 1.36 -21.85
C VAL A 295 -9.84 2.56 -21.46
N LEU A 296 -8.53 2.32 -21.34
CA LEU A 296 -7.56 3.35 -21.01
C LEU A 296 -7.41 4.36 -22.15
N ALA A 297 -7.37 3.94 -23.41
CA ALA A 297 -7.31 4.82 -24.57
C ALA A 297 -8.50 5.80 -24.56
N GLY A 298 -9.72 5.29 -24.38
CA GLY A 298 -10.90 6.13 -24.26
C GLY A 298 -10.84 7.09 -23.07
N LEU A 299 -10.21 6.72 -21.96
CA LEU A 299 -10.00 7.61 -20.81
C LEU A 299 -8.99 8.71 -21.17
N LEU A 300 -7.82 8.35 -21.70
CA LEU A 300 -6.78 9.31 -22.08
C LEU A 300 -7.29 10.32 -23.11
N ASP A 301 -8.09 9.89 -24.09
CA ASP A 301 -8.71 10.79 -25.09
C ASP A 301 -9.75 11.73 -24.45
N SER A 302 -10.35 11.34 -23.32
CA SER A 302 -11.26 12.20 -22.57
C SER A 302 -10.52 13.20 -21.68
N LEU A 303 -9.33 12.87 -21.17
CA LEU A 303 -8.59 13.68 -20.21
C LEU A 303 -7.53 14.59 -20.85
N PHE A 304 -6.87 14.13 -21.93
CA PHE A 304 -5.70 14.77 -22.52
C PHE A 304 -5.88 15.04 -24.01
N SER A 305 -5.09 15.97 -24.55
CA SER A 305 -5.04 16.23 -25.98
C SER A 305 -4.40 15.05 -26.72
N PRO A 306 -4.78 14.74 -27.97
CA PRO A 306 -4.10 13.72 -28.78
C PRO A 306 -2.60 14.00 -28.99
N GLN A 307 -2.16 15.25 -28.85
CA GLN A 307 -0.76 15.65 -29.00
C GLN A 307 0.09 15.41 -27.73
N ASP A 308 -0.56 15.19 -26.58
CA ASP A 308 0.14 14.98 -25.32
C ASP A 308 0.82 13.61 -25.30
N LYS A 309 2.15 13.63 -25.18
CA LYS A 309 2.99 12.43 -25.08
C LYS A 309 2.82 11.76 -23.71
N VAL A 310 3.04 10.44 -23.66
CA VAL A 310 2.93 9.65 -22.42
C VAL A 310 3.82 10.21 -21.31
N ASP A 311 5.08 10.55 -21.61
CA ASP A 311 5.99 11.11 -20.60
C ASP A 311 5.51 12.43 -20.01
N THR A 312 4.92 13.30 -20.83
CA THR A 312 4.34 14.56 -20.36
C THR A 312 3.16 14.31 -19.42
N ILE A 313 2.26 13.38 -19.81
CA ILE A 313 1.12 13.00 -18.98
C ILE A 313 1.61 12.41 -17.65
N ARG A 314 2.63 11.54 -17.69
CA ARG A 314 3.21 10.94 -16.49
C ARG A 314 3.81 12.00 -15.58
N LEU A 315 4.64 12.90 -16.09
CA LEU A 315 5.25 13.98 -15.30
C LEU A 315 4.22 14.84 -14.56
N LEU A 316 3.06 15.06 -15.18
CA LEU A 316 2.01 15.89 -14.61
C LEU A 316 1.15 15.16 -13.57
N VAL A 317 0.98 13.84 -13.71
CA VAL A 317 -0.17 13.15 -13.11
C VAL A 317 0.20 11.92 -12.27
N ILE A 318 1.13 11.08 -12.72
CA ILE A 318 1.51 9.85 -12.00
C ILE A 318 2.88 9.99 -11.36
N GLY A 319 3.84 10.58 -12.07
CA GLY A 319 5.26 10.63 -11.73
C GLY A 319 6.08 9.60 -12.51
N ILE A 320 7.36 9.93 -12.74
CA ILE A 320 8.33 9.03 -13.39
C ILE A 320 9.21 8.36 -12.33
N SER A 321 9.80 9.15 -11.44
CA SER A 321 10.62 8.65 -10.33
C SER A 321 9.78 8.27 -9.11
N ALA A 322 10.35 7.46 -8.21
CA ALA A 322 9.71 7.07 -6.96
C ALA A 322 9.30 8.29 -6.12
N HIS A 323 10.21 9.25 -5.97
CA HIS A 323 9.95 10.50 -5.24
C HIS A 323 8.79 11.30 -5.87
N GLN A 324 8.80 11.50 -7.19
CA GLN A 324 7.76 12.27 -7.87
C GLN A 324 6.39 11.59 -7.77
N LYS A 325 6.34 10.26 -7.82
CA LYS A 325 5.10 9.49 -7.62
C LYS A 325 4.50 9.73 -6.24
N LEU A 326 5.34 9.69 -5.19
CA LEU A 326 4.91 9.95 -3.82
C LEU A 326 4.49 11.42 -3.61
N GLU A 327 5.23 12.36 -4.18
CA GLU A 327 4.91 13.80 -4.11
C GLU A 327 3.56 14.10 -4.79
N LEU A 328 3.31 13.53 -5.97
CA LEU A 328 2.02 13.69 -6.65
C LEU A 328 0.87 13.05 -5.86
N LEU A 329 1.09 11.88 -5.26
CA LEU A 329 0.11 11.26 -4.36
C LEU A 329 -0.18 12.15 -3.14
N GLU A 330 0.86 12.68 -2.49
CA GLU A 330 0.73 13.58 -1.35
C GLU A 330 -0.08 14.82 -1.71
N ARG A 331 0.24 15.48 -2.83
CA ARG A 331 -0.52 16.66 -3.32
C ARG A 331 -2.00 16.35 -3.51
N LEU A 332 -2.33 15.20 -4.12
CA LEU A 332 -3.72 14.77 -4.28
C LEU A 332 -4.40 14.56 -2.91
N LEU A 333 -3.72 13.90 -1.97
CA LEU A 333 -4.25 13.66 -0.63
C LEU A 333 -4.45 14.95 0.16
N THR A 334 -3.54 15.91 0.05
CA THR A 334 -3.66 17.23 0.66
C THR A 334 -4.89 17.97 0.16
N GLN A 335 -5.16 17.91 -1.16
CA GLN A 335 -6.38 18.46 -1.73
C GLN A 335 -7.64 17.80 -1.16
N LEU A 336 -7.60 16.49 -0.90
CA LEU A 336 -8.70 15.72 -0.30
C LEU A 336 -8.87 15.95 1.22
N GLY A 337 -8.03 16.81 1.83
CA GLY A 337 -8.11 17.21 3.23
C GLY A 337 -7.21 16.43 4.19
N TYR A 338 -6.34 15.56 3.69
CA TYR A 338 -5.28 14.92 4.49
C TYR A 338 -4.09 15.87 4.66
N GLU A 339 -3.21 15.58 5.62
CA GLU A 339 -1.97 16.34 5.80
C GLU A 339 -0.85 15.80 4.92
N SER A 340 -0.73 14.47 4.84
CA SER A 340 0.26 13.77 4.01
C SER A 340 -0.08 12.28 3.92
N VAL A 341 0.78 11.48 3.29
CA VAL A 341 0.77 10.02 3.28
C VAL A 341 1.81 9.45 4.24
N THR A 342 1.45 8.36 4.92
CA THR A 342 2.37 7.55 5.72
C THR A 342 2.31 6.12 5.20
N VAL A 343 3.45 5.47 5.05
CA VAL A 343 3.53 4.08 4.55
C VAL A 343 4.12 3.17 5.63
N PHE A 344 3.45 2.06 5.89
CA PHE A 344 3.94 0.98 6.73
C PHE A 344 4.23 -0.26 5.88
N GLY A 345 5.32 -0.96 6.17
CA GLY A 345 5.58 -2.28 5.61
C GLY A 345 6.34 -3.16 6.57
N ASP A 346 5.84 -4.37 6.80
CA ASP A 346 6.36 -5.38 7.73
C ASP A 346 6.06 -6.77 7.16
N CYS A 347 6.65 -7.80 7.77
CA CYS A 347 6.49 -9.20 7.37
C CYS A 347 6.84 -9.47 5.90
N PHE A 348 7.83 -8.75 5.36
CA PHE A 348 8.29 -8.95 3.98
C PHE A 348 8.84 -10.37 3.73
N ASP A 349 9.35 -11.01 4.77
CA ASP A 349 9.80 -12.41 4.77
C ASP A 349 8.66 -13.43 4.62
N GLU A 350 7.41 -13.04 4.90
CA GLU A 350 6.23 -13.89 4.70
C GLU A 350 5.67 -13.81 3.27
N VAL A 351 6.15 -12.85 2.48
CA VAL A 351 5.75 -12.70 1.07
C VAL A 351 6.44 -13.79 0.26
N THR A 352 5.67 -14.64 -0.42
CA THR A 352 6.17 -15.85 -1.11
C THR A 352 7.31 -15.59 -2.11
N LEU A 353 7.30 -14.44 -2.76
CA LEU A 353 8.31 -14.03 -3.74
C LEU A 353 9.46 -13.20 -3.13
N LEU A 354 9.47 -12.99 -1.82
CA LEU A 354 10.57 -12.39 -1.06
C LEU A 354 11.03 -13.31 0.07
N ASP A 355 10.66 -14.59 0.05
CA ASP A 355 11.08 -15.57 1.05
C ASP A 355 12.63 -15.59 1.12
N PRO A 356 13.24 -15.26 2.26
CA PRO A 356 14.69 -15.15 2.38
C PRO A 356 15.42 -16.49 2.22
N VAL A 357 14.74 -17.62 2.44
CA VAL A 357 15.31 -18.97 2.26
C VAL A 357 15.34 -19.32 0.78
N ARG A 358 14.26 -19.02 0.06
CA ARG A 358 14.12 -19.40 -1.35
C ARG A 358 14.73 -18.39 -2.32
N PHE A 359 14.61 -17.09 -2.00
CA PHE A 359 14.97 -15.97 -2.86
C PHE A 359 15.81 -14.93 -2.07
N PRO A 360 17.01 -15.33 -1.62
CA PRO A 360 17.83 -14.49 -0.75
C PRO A 360 18.31 -13.20 -1.42
N GLY A 361 18.43 -13.15 -2.74
CA GLY A 361 18.82 -11.93 -3.44
C GLY A 361 17.66 -10.98 -3.68
N ALA A 362 16.45 -11.49 -3.91
CA ALA A 362 15.25 -10.69 -4.12
C ALA A 362 14.93 -9.81 -2.90
N ILE A 363 14.93 -10.41 -1.70
CA ILE A 363 14.67 -9.64 -0.47
C ILE A 363 15.76 -8.59 -0.20
N LYS A 364 17.02 -8.88 -0.55
CA LYS A 364 18.14 -7.92 -0.43
C LYS A 364 17.95 -6.73 -1.35
N VAL A 365 17.63 -6.97 -2.62
CA VAL A 365 17.38 -5.89 -3.57
C VAL A 365 16.15 -5.09 -3.18
N PHE A 366 15.08 -5.75 -2.73
CA PHE A 366 13.88 -5.07 -2.23
C PHE A 366 14.22 -4.12 -1.06
N ALA A 367 14.97 -4.58 -0.07
CA ALA A 367 15.39 -3.75 1.07
C ALA A 367 16.36 -2.63 0.65
N ARG A 368 17.29 -2.91 -0.28
CA ARG A 368 18.22 -1.92 -0.85
C ARG A 368 17.48 -0.80 -1.56
N GLU A 369 16.51 -1.12 -2.40
CA GLU A 369 15.73 -0.12 -3.14
C GLU A 369 14.96 0.79 -2.18
N ILE A 370 14.41 0.27 -1.08
CA ILE A 370 13.74 1.07 -0.04
C ILE A 370 14.71 2.03 0.66
N CYS A 371 15.96 1.61 0.85
CA CYS A 371 16.99 2.41 1.49
C CYS A 371 17.62 3.46 0.55
N ARG A 372 17.12 3.66 -0.67
CA ARG A 372 17.62 4.72 -1.54
C ARG A 372 17.22 6.10 -1.02
N ASN A 373 18.13 7.06 -1.19
CA ASN A 373 17.89 8.46 -0.79
C ASN A 373 16.63 9.08 -1.38
N ASP A 374 16.24 8.72 -2.62
CA ASP A 374 15.07 9.33 -3.27
C ASP A 374 13.77 9.05 -2.48
N LEU A 375 13.70 7.87 -1.88
CA LEU A 375 12.61 7.40 -1.04
C LEU A 375 12.77 7.84 0.40
N LEU A 376 13.96 7.65 1.00
CA LEU A 376 14.15 7.98 2.41
C LEU A 376 13.90 9.47 2.70
N ASN A 377 14.24 10.36 1.76
CA ASN A 377 14.01 11.81 1.87
C ASN A 377 12.55 12.23 1.70
N PHE A 378 11.65 11.36 1.24
CA PHE A 378 10.22 11.69 1.19
C PHE A 378 9.62 11.85 2.60
N GLY A 379 10.07 11.04 3.56
CA GLY A 379 9.61 11.07 4.94
C GLY A 379 8.39 10.18 5.21
N ARG A 380 8.09 9.93 6.49
CA ARG A 380 6.91 9.17 6.96
C ARG A 380 6.78 7.76 6.36
N LEU A 381 7.90 7.16 5.96
CA LEU A 381 7.97 5.76 5.52
C LEU A 381 8.50 4.91 6.68
N HIS A 382 7.78 3.84 7.04
CA HIS A 382 8.08 3.00 8.19
C HIS A 382 8.20 1.54 7.74
N PHE A 383 9.43 1.04 7.66
CA PHE A 383 9.71 -0.29 7.11
C PHE A 383 10.42 -1.20 8.11
N PHE A 384 9.99 -2.46 8.15
CA PHE A 384 10.46 -3.47 9.07
C PHE A 384 10.98 -4.67 8.28
N PHE A 385 12.30 -4.86 8.28
CA PHE A 385 12.97 -5.93 7.55
C PHE A 385 13.46 -7.04 8.47
N PRO A 386 13.52 -8.29 7.98
CA PRO A 386 14.24 -9.35 8.68
C PRO A 386 15.73 -9.00 8.82
N ASP A 387 16.40 -9.67 9.76
CA ASP A 387 17.81 -9.42 10.09
C ASP A 387 18.69 -9.56 8.84
N SER A 388 19.05 -8.42 8.27
CA SER A 388 19.67 -8.34 6.96
C SER A 388 20.73 -7.26 6.88
N ARG A 389 21.19 -6.70 8.02
CA ARG A 389 22.35 -5.79 7.96
C ARG A 389 23.64 -6.51 7.54
N LEU A 390 23.73 -7.82 7.77
CA LEU A 390 24.77 -8.69 7.21
C LEU A 390 24.58 -8.97 5.71
N ALA A 391 23.39 -8.73 5.17
CA ALA A 391 23.02 -9.02 3.78
C ALA A 391 23.00 -7.77 2.89
N LEU A 392 22.69 -6.60 3.46
CA LEU A 392 22.90 -5.28 2.91
C LEU A 392 24.31 -4.85 3.32
N ASP A 393 25.31 -5.20 2.52
CA ASP A 393 26.71 -4.88 2.85
C ASP A 393 26.94 -3.36 2.73
N LEU A 394 26.66 -2.66 3.83
CA LEU A 394 26.81 -1.20 3.98
C LEU A 394 28.22 -0.71 3.64
N SER A 395 29.22 -1.61 3.74
CA SER A 395 30.63 -1.29 3.51
C SER A 395 31.01 -1.33 2.02
N THR A 396 30.34 -2.16 1.21
CA THR A 396 30.65 -2.34 -0.21
C THR A 396 29.62 -1.69 -1.13
N ASP A 397 28.36 -1.61 -0.73
CA ASP A 397 27.29 -1.09 -1.59
C ASP A 397 27.30 0.44 -1.67
N LYS A 398 27.57 0.97 -2.86
CA LYS A 398 27.58 2.40 -3.16
C LYS A 398 26.23 3.06 -2.86
N THR A 399 25.13 2.38 -3.12
CA THR A 399 23.78 2.93 -2.89
C THR A 399 23.49 3.17 -1.40
N LEU A 400 24.00 2.29 -0.55
CA LEU A 400 23.86 2.38 0.90
C LEU A 400 24.82 3.40 1.53
N LYS A 401 26.00 3.61 0.93
CA LYS A 401 26.88 4.74 1.30
C LYS A 401 26.25 6.07 0.98
N GLU A 402 25.51 6.14 -0.12
CA GLU A 402 24.79 7.34 -0.52
C GLU A 402 23.60 7.60 0.40
N ALA A 403 22.90 6.56 0.89
CA ALA A 403 21.64 6.57 1.65
C ALA A 403 21.57 7.46 2.91
N ARG A 404 22.64 8.17 3.29
CA ARG A 404 22.73 9.10 4.44
C ARG A 404 21.90 8.65 5.64
N PHE A 405 22.16 7.43 6.11
CA PHE A 405 21.47 6.84 7.26
C PHE A 405 21.62 7.65 8.54
N ASP A 406 22.55 8.62 8.58
CA ASP A 406 22.67 9.62 9.64
C ASP A 406 21.45 10.57 9.74
N ARG A 407 20.70 10.76 8.63
CA ARG A 407 19.52 11.63 8.57
C ARG A 407 18.20 10.92 8.78
N HIS A 408 18.21 9.59 8.77
CA HIS A 408 17.03 8.74 8.83
C HIS A 408 17.13 7.80 10.03
N PHE A 409 16.01 7.38 10.60
CA PHE A 409 16.07 6.51 11.76
C PHE A 409 16.22 5.06 11.32
N VAL A 410 17.46 4.61 11.13
CA VAL A 410 17.75 3.22 10.76
C VAL A 410 18.38 2.48 11.94
N ARG A 411 17.69 1.43 12.42
CA ARG A 411 18.08 0.70 13.64
C ARG A 411 18.06 -0.80 13.46
N ASP A 412 18.99 -1.45 14.16
CA ASP A 412 18.90 -2.88 14.41
C ASP A 412 18.20 -3.09 15.75
N LEU A 413 17.17 -3.92 15.73
CA LEU A 413 16.47 -4.37 16.93
C LEU A 413 17.29 -5.47 17.58
N VAL A 414 18.24 -5.02 18.40
CA VAL A 414 19.01 -5.87 19.30
C VAL A 414 18.46 -5.71 20.70
N TRP A 415 18.20 -6.84 21.35
CA TRP A 415 17.70 -6.88 22.72
C TRP A 415 18.82 -7.16 23.68
N SER A 416 19.02 -6.26 24.64
CA SER A 416 19.86 -6.54 25.80
C SER A 416 19.11 -7.43 26.77
N ARG A 417 19.86 -8.16 27.58
CA ARG A 417 19.31 -8.99 28.66
C ARG A 417 18.36 -8.21 29.57
N HIS A 418 18.73 -7.00 29.97
CA HIS A 418 17.91 -6.18 30.85
C HIS A 418 16.56 -5.79 30.22
N GLN A 419 16.54 -5.51 28.91
CA GLN A 419 15.31 -5.23 28.18
C GLN A 419 14.40 -6.46 28.08
N LEU A 420 14.96 -7.66 27.95
CA LEU A 420 14.19 -8.91 27.98
C LEU A 420 13.61 -9.19 29.37
N GLU A 421 14.39 -8.96 30.43
CA GLU A 421 13.90 -9.04 31.82
C GLU A 421 12.74 -8.07 32.06
N GLU A 422 12.90 -6.82 31.62
CA GLU A 422 11.86 -5.79 31.76
C GLU A 422 10.60 -6.13 30.96
N LEU A 423 10.74 -6.61 29.72
CA LEU A 423 9.62 -7.05 28.90
C LEU A 423 8.82 -8.17 29.59
N ALA A 424 9.52 -9.12 30.21
CA ALA A 424 8.87 -10.22 30.90
C ALA A 424 8.13 -9.78 32.16
N GLU A 425 8.74 -8.92 32.99
CA GLU A 425 8.09 -8.31 34.15
C GLU A 425 6.83 -7.54 33.74
N ARG A 426 6.89 -6.78 32.65
CA ARG A 426 5.72 -6.01 32.17
C ARG A 426 4.59 -6.90 31.69
N ARG A 427 4.89 -7.95 30.93
CA ARG A 427 3.87 -8.94 30.52
C ARG A 427 3.22 -9.61 31.72
N PHE A 428 4.04 -9.95 32.71
CA PHE A 428 3.56 -10.55 33.94
C PHE A 428 2.62 -9.62 34.70
N ARG A 429 2.99 -8.34 34.89
CA ARG A 429 2.13 -7.33 35.51
C ARG A 429 0.86 -7.05 34.71
N ALA A 430 0.96 -6.92 33.39
CA ALA A 430 -0.21 -6.66 32.54
C ALA A 430 -1.27 -7.77 32.66
N ALA A 431 -0.84 -9.02 32.84
CA ALA A 431 -1.76 -10.13 33.08
C ALA A 431 -2.36 -10.15 34.50
N GLN A 432 -1.61 -9.71 35.51
CA GLN A 432 -2.15 -9.50 36.86
C GLN A 432 -3.19 -8.36 36.87
N ASP A 433 -2.92 -7.28 36.14
CA ASP A 433 -3.83 -6.15 36.01
C ASP A 433 -5.12 -6.54 35.24
N GLU A 434 -5.00 -7.39 34.20
CA GLU A 434 -6.16 -7.95 33.48
C GLU A 434 -7.05 -8.78 34.41
N LEU A 435 -6.47 -9.72 35.17
CA LEU A 435 -7.20 -10.50 36.17
C LEU A 435 -7.84 -9.61 37.24
N ARG A 436 -7.13 -8.57 37.67
CA ARG A 436 -7.66 -7.60 38.63
C ARG A 436 -8.87 -6.86 38.06
N ALA A 437 -8.78 -6.36 36.83
CA ALA A 437 -9.88 -5.66 36.17
C ALA A 437 -11.11 -6.56 35.98
N GLU A 438 -10.91 -7.83 35.61
CA GLU A 438 -11.98 -8.83 35.52
C GLU A 438 -12.64 -9.11 36.89
N ALA A 439 -11.84 -9.21 37.95
CA ALA A 439 -12.35 -9.37 39.30
C ALA A 439 -13.11 -8.14 39.79
N GLU A 440 -12.62 -6.93 39.50
CA GLU A 440 -13.34 -5.67 39.82
C GLU A 440 -14.70 -5.60 39.11
N ALA A 441 -14.76 -6.04 37.85
CA ALA A 441 -15.99 -6.06 37.07
C ALA A 441 -17.01 -7.11 37.56
N THR A 442 -16.53 -8.25 38.08
CA THR A 442 -17.37 -9.40 38.45
C THR A 442 -17.78 -9.42 39.92
N LEU A 443 -16.84 -9.09 40.81
CA LEU A 443 -16.95 -9.23 42.26
C LEU A 443 -17.09 -7.87 42.99
N GLY A 444 -16.94 -6.76 42.27
CA GLY A 444 -16.99 -5.40 42.80
C GLY A 444 -15.66 -4.94 43.41
N LYS A 445 -15.50 -3.61 43.52
CA LYS A 445 -14.25 -2.98 43.99
C LYS A 445 -13.85 -3.40 45.41
N ASP A 446 -14.82 -3.59 46.30
CA ASP A 446 -14.57 -3.90 47.72
C ASP A 446 -13.89 -5.27 47.92
N PHE A 447 -14.10 -6.22 46.99
CA PHE A 447 -13.44 -7.53 47.02
C PHE A 447 -11.96 -7.45 46.58
N VAL A 448 -11.65 -6.54 45.65
CA VAL A 448 -10.31 -6.37 45.10
C VAL A 448 -9.40 -5.53 46.02
N GLU A 449 -10.00 -4.72 46.90
CA GLU A 449 -9.29 -4.01 47.96
C GLU A 449 -8.95 -4.90 49.17
N ASP A 450 -9.41 -6.16 49.22
CA ASP A 450 -9.08 -7.09 50.30
C ASP A 450 -7.56 -7.43 50.31
N ALA A 451 -6.99 -7.49 51.52
CA ALA A 451 -5.55 -7.62 51.72
C ALA A 451 -4.98 -8.93 51.14
N SER A 452 -5.79 -10.00 51.15
CA SER A 452 -5.44 -11.31 50.60
C SER A 452 -5.29 -11.31 49.07
N TYR A 453 -6.14 -10.55 48.38
CA TYR A 453 -6.11 -10.40 46.91
C TYR A 453 -4.96 -9.47 46.46
N GLN A 454 -4.67 -8.43 47.26
CA GLN A 454 -3.52 -7.55 47.03
C GLN A 454 -2.18 -8.23 47.28
N GLU A 455 -2.10 -9.22 48.16
CA GLU A 455 -0.84 -9.94 48.45
C GLU A 455 -0.48 -10.92 47.31
N ALA A 456 -1.47 -11.57 46.70
CA ALA A 456 -1.28 -12.43 45.52
C ALA A 456 -0.80 -11.64 44.27
N THR A 457 -1.29 -10.41 44.10
CA THR A 457 -0.96 -9.51 42.97
C THR A 457 0.31 -8.67 43.20
N LYS A 458 0.94 -8.74 44.39
CA LYS A 458 2.24 -8.08 44.69
C LYS A 458 3.47 -8.90 44.32
N THR A 459 3.29 -10.16 43.91
CA THR A 459 4.43 -10.98 43.46
C THR A 459 5.04 -10.37 42.20
N SER A 460 6.34 -10.07 42.23
CA SER A 460 7.08 -9.59 41.06
C SER A 460 7.55 -10.77 40.22
N PHE A 461 7.81 -10.54 38.94
CA PHE A 461 8.49 -11.52 38.11
C PHE A 461 9.85 -11.93 38.71
N ALA A 462 10.51 -11.03 39.47
CA ALA A 462 11.71 -11.37 40.23
C ALA A 462 11.52 -12.47 41.30
N ASP A 463 10.31 -12.59 41.87
CA ASP A 463 10.00 -13.57 42.91
C ASP A 463 9.78 -14.99 42.35
N LEU A 464 9.48 -15.12 41.05
CA LEU A 464 9.54 -16.41 40.35
C LEU A 464 10.95 -17.00 40.40
N PHE A 465 12.01 -16.16 40.36
CA PHE A 465 13.39 -16.62 40.32
C PHE A 465 13.92 -17.10 41.65
N LYS A 466 13.36 -16.63 42.76
CA LYS A 466 13.70 -17.12 44.10
C LYS A 466 13.29 -18.60 44.30
N LYS A 467 12.42 -19.13 43.45
CA LYS A 467 12.01 -20.55 43.45
C LYS A 467 12.92 -21.46 42.60
N VAL A 468 13.86 -20.90 41.83
CA VAL A 468 14.86 -21.66 41.07
C VAL A 468 16.03 -21.99 41.99
N ARG A 469 16.34 -23.28 42.19
CA ARG A 469 17.47 -23.69 43.03
C ARG A 469 18.73 -23.77 42.19
N GLY A 470 19.72 -22.93 42.48
CA GLY A 470 21.12 -23.31 42.26
C GLY A 470 21.95 -22.57 41.21
N GLU A 471 21.47 -21.57 40.46
CA GLU A 471 22.34 -20.76 39.58
C GLU A 471 21.63 -19.49 39.09
N ASP A 472 22.40 -18.47 38.67
CA ASP A 472 21.90 -17.19 38.20
C ASP A 472 21.05 -17.38 36.93
N PHE A 473 19.72 -17.33 37.06
CA PHE A 473 18.73 -17.25 35.96
C PHE A 473 19.13 -16.27 34.85
N SER A 474 19.81 -15.22 35.28
CA SER A 474 20.27 -14.15 34.44
C SER A 474 21.43 -14.55 33.51
N SER A 475 22.15 -15.64 33.80
CA SER A 475 23.06 -16.28 32.85
C SER A 475 22.29 -16.95 31.69
N TYR A 476 21.13 -17.55 31.94
CA TYR A 476 20.30 -18.18 30.91
C TYR A 476 19.60 -17.16 30.03
N LEU A 477 19.08 -16.05 30.60
CA LEU A 477 18.55 -14.96 29.80
C LEU A 477 19.60 -14.29 28.91
N SER A 478 20.88 -14.30 29.31
CA SER A 478 21.96 -13.77 28.46
C SER A 478 22.19 -14.59 27.18
N LYS A 479 21.70 -15.84 27.14
CA LYS A 479 21.73 -16.70 25.94
C LYS A 479 20.63 -16.35 24.95
N LEU A 480 19.60 -15.61 25.36
CA LEU A 480 18.49 -15.22 24.51
C LEU A 480 18.79 -13.88 23.84
N SER A 481 18.36 -13.76 22.59
CA SER A 481 18.59 -12.61 21.72
C SER A 481 17.31 -11.95 21.23
N THR A 482 16.17 -12.64 21.33
CA THR A 482 14.87 -12.11 20.90
C THR A 482 13.77 -12.28 21.95
N PRO A 483 12.78 -11.37 21.96
CA PRO A 483 11.55 -11.54 22.71
C PRO A 483 10.85 -12.87 22.46
N ARG A 484 10.78 -13.34 21.21
CA ARG A 484 10.13 -14.63 20.92
C ARG A 484 10.82 -15.79 21.63
N GLU A 485 12.14 -15.83 21.66
CA GLU A 485 12.90 -16.83 22.42
C GLU A 485 12.54 -16.77 23.90
N LEU A 486 12.52 -15.56 24.48
CA LEU A 486 12.07 -15.34 25.86
C LEU A 486 10.65 -15.88 26.09
N LEU A 487 9.68 -15.59 25.22
CA LEU A 487 8.31 -16.07 25.38
C LEU A 487 8.22 -17.60 25.34
N ILE A 488 8.98 -18.25 24.45
CA ILE A 488 9.01 -19.71 24.34
C ILE A 488 9.64 -20.32 25.60
N MET A 489 10.78 -19.77 26.04
CA MET A 489 11.49 -20.20 27.23
C MET A 489 10.61 -20.08 28.48
N MET A 490 9.95 -18.93 28.65
CA MET A 490 9.03 -18.70 29.77
C MET A 490 7.83 -19.65 29.71
N THR A 491 7.23 -19.87 28.53
CA THR A 491 6.12 -20.83 28.38
C THR A 491 6.52 -22.23 28.85
N GLU A 492 7.69 -22.69 28.44
CA GLU A 492 8.23 -23.99 28.84
C GLU A 492 8.54 -24.06 30.34
N MET A 493 9.08 -22.99 30.92
CA MET A 493 9.34 -22.91 32.35
C MET A 493 8.06 -23.05 33.17
N PHE A 494 6.99 -22.32 32.81
CA PHE A 494 5.70 -22.43 33.50
C PHE A 494 5.12 -23.85 33.43
N ALA A 495 5.16 -24.49 32.25
CA ALA A 495 4.71 -25.87 32.09
C ALA A 495 5.50 -26.86 32.98
N ARG A 496 6.81 -26.62 33.17
CA ARG A 496 7.66 -27.46 34.04
C ARG A 496 7.40 -27.24 35.52
N ILE A 497 7.17 -25.98 35.92
CA ILE A 497 6.79 -25.66 37.30
C ILE A 497 5.46 -26.32 37.65
N GLU A 498 4.48 -26.32 36.74
CA GLU A 498 3.21 -27.03 36.90
C GLU A 498 3.38 -28.55 37.01
N ALA A 499 4.33 -29.13 36.24
CA ALA A 499 4.63 -30.56 36.30
C ALA A 499 5.35 -30.98 37.60
N HIS A 500 6.10 -30.07 38.25
CA HIS A 500 6.90 -30.36 39.46
C HIS A 500 6.66 -29.33 40.59
N PRO A 501 5.45 -29.29 41.18
CA PRO A 501 5.07 -28.23 42.14
C PRO A 501 5.89 -28.21 43.44
N GLU A 502 6.43 -29.36 43.88
CA GLU A 502 7.23 -29.46 45.12
C GLU A 502 8.76 -29.42 44.91
N GLY A 503 9.22 -29.62 43.67
CA GLY A 503 10.65 -29.76 43.34
C GLY A 503 11.37 -28.45 43.02
N GLY A 504 10.62 -27.39 42.68
CA GLY A 504 11.19 -26.18 42.09
C GLY A 504 11.77 -26.44 40.70
N LEU A 505 12.37 -25.41 40.10
CA LEU A 505 13.07 -25.53 38.82
C LEU A 505 14.53 -25.93 39.05
N THR A 506 15.00 -26.96 38.34
CA THR A 506 16.41 -27.35 38.30
C THR A 506 17.19 -26.59 37.22
N ALA A 507 18.51 -26.50 37.33
CA ALA A 507 19.36 -25.93 36.27
C ALA A 507 19.23 -26.68 34.92
N GLN A 508 19.01 -28.00 34.98
CA GLN A 508 18.77 -28.82 33.80
C GLN A 508 17.44 -28.44 33.10
N ASP A 509 16.40 -28.13 33.86
CA ASP A 509 15.13 -27.67 33.30
C ASP A 509 15.25 -26.34 32.58
N MET A 510 16.06 -25.43 33.14
CA MET A 510 16.37 -24.13 32.56
C MET A 510 17.13 -24.27 31.25
N GLU A 511 18.13 -25.16 31.20
CA GLU A 511 18.92 -25.42 30.01
C GLU A 511 18.06 -26.02 28.88
N ILE A 512 17.17 -26.96 29.20
CA ILE A 512 16.26 -27.53 28.21
C ILE A 512 15.28 -26.46 27.70
N ALA A 513 14.76 -25.59 28.57
CA ALA A 513 13.87 -24.51 28.16
C ALA A 513 14.54 -23.51 27.21
N VAL A 514 15.80 -23.13 27.49
CA VAL A 514 16.59 -22.28 26.59
C VAL A 514 16.86 -22.96 25.26
N THR A 515 17.29 -24.23 25.28
CA THR A 515 17.59 -24.99 24.05
C THR A 515 16.34 -25.09 23.17
N LYS A 516 15.20 -25.44 23.75
CA LYS A 516 13.91 -25.50 23.06
C LYS A 516 13.48 -24.14 22.52
N ALA A 517 13.75 -23.05 23.24
CA ALA A 517 13.47 -21.71 22.78
C ALA A 517 14.31 -21.33 21.55
N LEU A 518 15.61 -21.64 21.55
CA LEU A 518 16.49 -21.39 20.42
C LEU A 518 16.10 -22.23 19.19
N GLU A 519 15.67 -23.48 19.37
CA GLU A 519 15.22 -24.35 18.28
C GLU A 519 13.87 -23.92 17.68
N GLN A 520 12.91 -23.49 18.51
CA GLN A 520 11.55 -23.13 18.07
C GLN A 520 11.39 -21.67 17.62
N ALA A 521 12.39 -20.83 17.85
CA ALA A 521 12.36 -19.42 17.46
C ALA A 521 12.66 -19.21 15.97
N VAL A 522 13.42 -20.12 15.36
CA VAL A 522 13.67 -20.22 13.91
C VAL A 522 12.34 -20.52 13.19
#